data_AF-A0A952FV18-F1
#
_entry.id   AF-A0A952FV18-F1
#
_cell.length_a   1.000
_cell.length_b   1.000
_cell.length_c   1.000
_cell.angle_alpha   90.00
_cell.angle_beta   90.00
_cell.angle_gamma   90.00
#
_symmetry.space_group_name_H-M   'P 1'
#
loop_
_entity.id
_entity.type
_entity.pdbx_description
1 polymer ?
#
loop_
_entity_poly.entity_id
_entity_poly.type
_entity_poly.pdbx_seq_one_letter_code
_entity_poly.pdbx_strand_id
1 'polypeptide(L)' 'MTSFCIDERHPASRKRPSLLLSLLRRVAALPALWCARIQARSRMQRMDDDTLLDLGLRRDQVETMRRKPFWRE' A
#
# COMPACT_ATOMS: atom_id res chain seq x y z
N MET A 1 -57.21 32.45 17.43
CA MET A 1 -56.28 33.54 17.03
C MET A 1 -55.30 33.68 18.18
N THR A 2 -53.99 33.46 18.11
CA THR A 2 -52.96 33.35 17.08
C THR A 2 -51.93 32.35 17.62
N SER A 3 -51.52 31.33 16.86
CA SER A 3 -50.27 31.34 16.10
C SER A 3 -49.06 31.84 16.90
N PHE A 4 -48.18 30.92 17.31
CA PHE A 4 -46.75 31.06 17.08
C PHE A 4 -46.10 29.67 17.12
N CYS A 5 -45.86 29.10 15.94
CA CYS A 5 -44.96 27.97 15.74
C CYS A 5 -43.56 28.54 15.50
N ILE A 6 -42.66 28.49 16.47
CA ILE A 6 -41.20 28.70 16.35
C ILE A 6 -40.64 28.05 17.62
N ASP A 7 -39.53 27.34 17.67
CA ASP A 7 -38.56 26.71 16.78
C ASP A 7 -37.58 26.12 17.80
N GLU A 8 -37.01 24.97 17.55
CA GLU A 8 -35.69 24.63 18.09
C GLU A 8 -35.24 23.39 17.30
N ARG A 9 -34.96 23.58 16.01
CA ARG A 9 -34.12 22.62 15.27
C ARG A 9 -32.71 22.73 15.84
N HIS A 10 -32.44 22.02 16.92
CA HIS A 10 -31.08 21.80 17.39
C HIS A 10 -30.29 21.11 16.26
N PRO A 11 -29.24 21.74 15.70
CA PRO A 11 -28.44 21.09 14.68
C PRO A 11 -27.66 19.95 15.36
N ALA A 12 -27.87 18.73 14.86
CA ALA A 12 -27.09 17.57 15.24
C ALA A 12 -25.60 17.89 15.15
N SER A 13 -24.91 17.82 16.28
CA SER A 13 -23.46 18.01 16.38
C SER A 13 -22.76 17.03 15.44
N ARG A 14 -22.42 17.53 14.25
CA ARG A 14 -21.72 16.78 13.22
C ARG A 14 -20.29 16.61 13.73
N LYS A 15 -20.03 15.51 14.43
CA LYS A 15 -18.69 15.10 14.89
C LYS A 15 -17.78 15.04 13.67
N ARG A 16 -17.09 16.14 13.37
CA ARG A 16 -16.09 16.19 12.31
C ARG A 16 -15.01 15.19 12.71
N PRO A 17 -14.76 14.12 11.94
CA PRO A 17 -13.67 13.22 12.26
C PRO A 17 -12.39 14.06 12.24
N SER A 18 -11.63 14.03 13.34
CA SER A 18 -10.42 14.82 13.41
C SER A 18 -9.47 14.37 12.30
N LEU A 19 -8.99 15.33 11.51
CA LEU A 19 -8.07 15.08 10.39
C LEU A 19 -6.82 14.30 10.83
N LEU A 20 -6.48 14.43 12.10
CA LEU A 20 -5.37 13.73 12.75
C LEU A 20 -5.65 12.22 12.90
N LEU A 21 -6.87 11.83 13.28
CA LEU A 21 -7.28 10.42 13.34
C LEU A 21 -7.33 9.77 11.95
N SER A 22 -7.81 10.50 10.93
CA SER A 22 -7.83 9.98 9.56
C SER A 22 -6.43 9.83 8.97
N LEU A 23 -5.51 10.75 9.28
CA LEU A 23 -4.11 10.66 8.89
C LEU A 23 -3.41 9.48 9.58
N LEU A 24 -3.57 9.34 10.90
CA LEU A 24 -3.00 8.22 11.65
C LEU A 24 -3.49 6.87 11.12
N ARG A 25 -4.77 6.76 10.78
CA ARG A 25 -5.31 5.54 10.15
C ARG A 25 -4.67 5.23 8.80
N ARG A 26 -4.37 6.26 8.00
CA ARG A 26 -3.73 6.11 6.70
C ARG A 26 -2.25 5.72 6.83
N VAL A 27 -1.55 6.28 7.81
CA VAL A 27 -0.15 5.95 8.13
C VAL A 27 -0.05 4.54 8.72
N ALA A 28 -0.99 4.15 9.58
CA ALA A 28 -1.04 2.80 10.16
C ALA A 28 -1.26 1.68 9.12
N ALA A 29 -1.73 2.01 7.91
CA ALA A 29 -1.83 1.05 6.80
C ALA A 29 -0.50 0.87 6.03
N LEU A 30 0.48 1.77 6.21
CA LEU A 30 1.77 1.71 5.52
C LEU A 30 2.59 0.47 5.87
N PRO A 31 2.69 0.01 7.14
CA PRO A 31 3.40 -1.21 7.47
C PRO A 31 2.83 -2.45 6.79
N ALA A 32 1.50 -2.56 6.69
CA ALA A 32 0.86 -3.67 5.99
C ALA A 32 1.20 -3.67 4.49
N LEU A 33 1.17 -2.49 3.86
CA LEU A 33 1.61 -2.32 2.47
C LEU A 33 3.09 -2.67 2.29
N TRP A 34 3.93 -2.26 3.24
CA TRP A 34 5.36 -2.55 3.25
C TRP A 34 5.64 -4.05 3.37
N CYS A 35 4.95 -4.75 4.29
CA CYS A 35 5.02 -6.20 4.43
C CYS A 35 4.58 -6.92 3.15
N ALA A 36 3.46 -6.51 2.55
CA ALA A 36 3.00 -7.07 1.27
C ALA A 36 4.04 -6.85 0.16
N ARG A 37 4.66 -5.68 0.12
CA ARG A 37 5.70 -5.34 -0.86
C ARG A 37 6.99 -6.13 -0.65
N ILE A 38 7.42 -6.34 0.59
CA ILE A 38 8.57 -7.20 0.92
C ILE A 38 8.25 -8.64 0.52
N GLN A 39 7.07 -9.16 0.89
CA GLN A 39 6.69 -10.53 0.52
C GLN A 39 6.62 -10.74 -0.99
N ALA A 40 6.05 -9.79 -1.73
CA ALA A 40 6.04 -9.81 -3.19
C ALA A 40 7.47 -9.81 -3.76
N ARG A 41 8.36 -8.96 -3.22
CA ARG A 41 9.77 -8.94 -3.61
C ARG A 41 10.51 -10.22 -3.24
N SER A 42 10.27 -10.80 -2.07
CA SER A 42 10.87 -12.07 -1.65
C SER A 42 10.38 -13.23 -2.52
N ARG A 43 9.11 -13.20 -2.98
CA ARG A 43 8.59 -14.16 -3.96
C ARG A 43 9.25 -13.99 -5.33
N MET A 44 9.43 -12.75 -5.81
CA MET A 44 10.13 -12.47 -7.06
C MET A 44 11.65 -12.74 -6.98
N GLN A 45 12.27 -12.55 -5.82
CA GLN A 45 13.67 -12.92 -5.58
C GLN A 45 13.87 -14.43 -5.54
N ARG A 46 12.84 -15.18 -5.16
CA ARG A 46 12.75 -16.63 -5.31
C ARG A 46 12.08 -17.00 -6.63
N MET A 47 12.38 -16.30 -7.72
CA MET A 47 12.09 -16.83 -9.05
C MET A 47 12.90 -18.12 -9.16
N ASP A 48 12.20 -19.25 -9.10
CA ASP A 48 12.82 -20.57 -8.97
C ASP A 48 13.70 -20.84 -10.18
N ASP A 49 14.76 -21.63 -9.96
CA ASP A 49 15.67 -22.04 -11.02
C ASP A 49 14.91 -22.71 -12.18
N ASP A 50 13.80 -23.40 -11.87
CA ASP A 50 12.88 -23.97 -12.85
C ASP A 50 12.17 -22.91 -13.71
N THR A 51 11.73 -21.80 -13.11
CA THR A 51 11.14 -20.68 -13.87
C THR A 51 12.19 -19.95 -14.71
N LEU A 52 13.44 -19.86 -14.23
CA LEU A 52 14.54 -19.34 -15.04
C LEU A 52 14.81 -20.26 -16.23
N LEU A 53 14.84 -21.58 -16.01
CA LEU A 53 15.02 -22.59 -17.05
C LEU A 53 13.88 -22.56 -18.08
N ASP A 54 12.62 -22.41 -17.66
CA ASP A 54 11.47 -22.24 -18.55
C ASP A 54 11.59 -21.00 -19.43
N LEU A 55 12.19 -19.92 -18.91
CA LEU A 55 12.51 -18.70 -19.66
C LEU A 55 13.77 -18.87 -20.54
N GLY A 56 14.39 -20.06 -20.55
CA GLY A 56 15.64 -20.35 -21.26
C GLY A 56 16.87 -19.69 -20.64
N LEU A 57 16.74 -19.17 -19.42
CA LEU A 57 17.79 -18.47 -18.70
C LEU A 57 18.41 -19.40 -17.66
N ARG A 58 19.74 -19.43 -17.62
CA ARG A 58 20.47 -20.11 -16.56
C ARG A 58 20.87 -19.11 -15.46
N ARG A 59 20.99 -19.60 -14.24
CA ARG A 59 21.31 -18.79 -13.06
C ARG A 59 22.60 -17.97 -13.20
N ASP A 60 23.61 -18.55 -13.82
CA ASP A 60 24.90 -17.94 -14.13
C ASP A 60 24.78 -16.75 -15.10
N GLN A 61 23.90 -16.86 -16.10
CA GLN A 61 23.60 -15.78 -17.03
C GLN A 61 22.88 -14.62 -16.34
N VAL A 62 21.92 -14.92 -15.46
CA VAL A 62 21.21 -13.90 -14.66
C VAL A 62 22.19 -13.16 -13.74
N GLU A 63 23.08 -13.88 -13.06
CA GLU A 63 24.09 -13.26 -12.19
C GLU A 63 25.08 -12.39 -12.98
N THR A 64 25.45 -12.82 -14.20
CA THR A 64 26.28 -12.02 -15.10
C THR A 64 25.55 -10.75 -15.58
N MET A 65 24.26 -10.86 -15.90
CA MET A 65 23.45 -9.69 -16.29
C MET A 65 23.24 -8.73 -15.12
N ARG A 66 23.04 -9.23 -13.90
CA ARG A 66 22.91 -8.42 -12.67
C ARG A 66 24.15 -7.54 -12.43
N ARG A 67 25.34 -8.01 -12.81
CA ARG A 67 26.58 -7.24 -12.65
C ARG A 67 26.70 -6.05 -13.60
N LYS A 68 25.87 -5.98 -14.65
CA LYS A 68 25.90 -4.87 -15.62
C LYS A 68 25.53 -3.55 -14.93
N PRO A 69 26.20 -2.45 -15.28
CA PRO A 69 26.01 -1.15 -14.61
C PRO A 69 24.58 -0.61 -14.71
N PHE A 70 23.82 -1.00 -15.74
CA PHE A 70 22.40 -0.65 -15.89
C PHE A 70 21.51 -1.15 -14.73
N TRP A 71 21.89 -2.23 -14.04
CA TRP A 71 21.07 -2.87 -12.99
C TRP A 71 21.56 -2.60 -11.56
N ARG A 72 22.50 -1.67 -11.35
CA ARG A 72 23.13 -1.39 -10.04
C ARG A 72 22.45 -0.27 -9.23
N GLU A 73 21.25 0.18 -9.61
CA GLU A 73 20.50 1.21 -8.86
C GLU A 73 19.83 0.69 -7.59
#